data_AF-A0A842KII0-F1
#
_entry.id   AF-A0A842KII0-F1
#
_cell.length_a   1.000
_cell.length_b   1.000
_cell.length_c   1.000
_cell.angle_alpha   90.00
_cell.angle_beta   90.00
_cell.angle_gamma   90.00
#
_symmetry.space_group_name_H-M   'P 1'
#
loop_
_entity.id
_entity.type
_entity.pdbx_description
1 polymer ?
#
loop_
_entity_poly.entity_id
_entity_poly.type
_entity_poly.pdbx_seq_one_letter_code
_entity_poly.pdbx_strand_id
1 'polypeptide(L)'
;MLKRIDFNGNSYLGIYCKANNLVAFVQPFLPEKTKKEIEEILKVKTFELTIGSSTIIGSLLAINSNAIVVTDFIEKEEMEIIEDKFDGEIFILEDKFNAAGNNILANDYGAIVHPLMGEDTIKKLEKVMEVEVRKGTIAGLNTVGMLGLATNKGVLCHPKIKEEEKKLIEKVLDVEVNIGTVNHGMPFVGAGAVANRHGAIVGSATTGIEMGRIEEALHLSKNEV
;
A
#
# COMPACT_ATOMS: atom_id res chain seq x y z
N MET A 1 3.99 15.63 8.45
CA MET A 1 3.41 14.83 7.35
C MET A 1 4.01 13.43 7.31
N LEU A 2 5.19 13.19 7.91
CA LEU A 2 5.75 11.87 8.17
C LEU A 2 5.85 11.61 9.68
N LYS A 3 5.51 10.40 10.16
CA LYS A 3 5.65 10.04 11.59
C LYS A 3 6.09 8.59 11.78
N ARG A 4 6.95 8.37 12.79
CA ARG A 4 7.27 7.02 13.29
C ARG A 4 6.15 6.51 14.17
N ILE A 5 5.65 5.32 13.88
CA ILE A 5 4.62 4.65 14.66
C ILE A 5 5.03 3.19 14.88
N ASP A 6 4.46 2.58 15.91
CA ASP A 6 4.62 1.18 16.22
C ASP A 6 3.25 0.55 16.47
N PHE A 7 3.02 -0.66 15.95
CA PHE A 7 1.79 -1.40 16.14
C PHE A 7 2.03 -2.54 17.12
N ASN A 8 1.78 -2.30 18.41
CA ASN A 8 1.89 -3.31 19.46
C ASN A 8 3.28 -4.01 19.51
N GLY A 9 4.35 -3.23 19.36
CA GLY A 9 5.74 -3.70 19.30
C GLY A 9 6.26 -4.02 17.90
N ASN A 10 5.42 -3.85 16.86
CA ASN A 10 5.76 -4.20 15.48
C ASN A 10 6.01 -2.96 14.59
N SER A 11 7.19 -2.92 13.95
CA SER A 11 7.60 -1.87 13.01
C SER A 11 7.17 -2.11 11.55
N TYR A 12 6.56 -3.25 11.22
CA TYR A 12 6.13 -3.59 9.86
C TYR A 12 4.70 -3.12 9.60
N LEU A 13 4.49 -1.81 9.67
CA LEU A 13 3.15 -1.19 9.66
C LEU A 13 2.31 -1.58 8.44
N GLY A 14 2.93 -1.68 7.26
CA GLY A 14 2.26 -1.98 6.00
C GLY A 14 1.76 -3.42 5.87
N ILE A 15 2.16 -4.32 6.78
CA ILE A 15 1.56 -5.66 6.91
C ILE A 15 0.18 -5.57 7.57
N TYR A 16 -0.02 -4.60 8.46
CA TYR A 16 -1.18 -4.51 9.36
C TYR A 16 -2.07 -3.29 9.11
N CYS A 17 -1.71 -2.45 8.13
CA CYS A 17 -2.46 -1.27 7.74
C CYS A 17 -2.38 -1.09 6.23
N LYS A 18 -3.50 -0.69 5.63
CA LYS A 18 -3.57 -0.24 4.25
C LYS A 18 -4.43 1.02 4.17
N ALA A 19 -3.98 2.00 3.42
CA ALA A 19 -4.69 3.26 3.27
C ALA A 19 -4.65 3.74 1.82
N ASN A 20 -5.66 4.52 1.46
CA ASN A 20 -5.66 5.38 0.27
C ASN A 20 -5.93 6.84 0.71
N ASN A 21 -6.40 7.67 -0.21
CA ASN A 21 -6.74 9.07 0.06
C ASN A 21 -8.09 9.26 0.76
N LEU A 22 -8.85 8.18 1.02
CA LEU A 22 -10.22 8.20 1.54
C LEU A 22 -10.32 7.52 2.92
N VAL A 23 -9.67 6.37 3.08
CA VAL A 23 -9.79 5.50 4.27
C VAL A 23 -8.44 4.89 4.64
N ALA A 24 -8.31 4.48 5.91
CA ALA A 24 -7.25 3.60 6.38
C ALA A 24 -7.85 2.41 7.13
N PHE A 25 -7.65 1.20 6.62
CA PHE A 25 -7.93 -0.02 7.36
C PHE A 25 -6.71 -0.38 8.21
N VAL A 26 -6.96 -0.80 9.45
CA VAL A 26 -5.93 -1.15 10.42
C VAL A 26 -6.26 -2.45 11.13
N GLN A 27 -5.25 -3.14 11.66
CA GLN A 27 -5.46 -4.29 12.52
C GLN A 27 -6.34 -3.93 13.75
N PRO A 28 -7.10 -4.88 14.28
CA PRO A 28 -7.89 -4.66 15.50
C PRO A 28 -7.03 -4.35 16.73
N PHE A 29 -7.67 -3.74 17.73
CA PHE A 29 -7.07 -3.48 19.06
C PHE A 29 -5.83 -2.57 19.04
N LEU A 30 -5.71 -1.67 18.07
CA LEU A 30 -4.76 -0.58 18.16
C LEU A 30 -5.21 0.44 19.21
N PRO A 31 -4.30 0.98 20.04
CA PRO A 31 -4.64 2.03 20.98
C PRO A 31 -5.30 3.22 20.28
N GLU A 32 -6.36 3.78 20.88
CA GLU A 32 -7.11 4.90 20.31
C GLU A 32 -6.21 6.11 20.00
N LYS A 33 -5.17 6.32 20.81
CA LYS A 33 -4.14 7.33 20.55
C LYS A 33 -3.41 7.05 19.23
N THR A 34 -3.01 5.81 18.97
CA THR A 34 -2.34 5.42 17.73
C THR A 34 -3.25 5.62 16.52
N LYS A 35 -4.52 5.23 16.61
CA LYS A 35 -5.51 5.47 15.55
C LYS A 35 -5.64 6.95 15.22
N LYS A 36 -5.78 7.82 16.23
CA LYS A 36 -5.83 9.29 16.05
C LYS A 36 -4.56 9.83 15.37
N GLU A 37 -3.38 9.33 15.74
CA GLU A 37 -2.14 9.73 15.08
C GLU A 37 -2.11 9.34 13.60
N ILE A 38 -2.63 8.16 13.23
CA ILE A 38 -2.77 7.74 11.84
C ILE A 38 -3.73 8.68 11.10
N GLU A 39 -4.90 8.98 11.69
CA GLU A 39 -5.89 9.88 11.08
C GLU A 39 -5.34 11.30 10.88
N GLU A 40 -4.57 11.82 11.84
CA GLU A 40 -3.97 13.15 11.76
C GLU A 40 -2.92 13.27 10.66
N ILE A 41 -2.13 12.20 10.45
CA ILE A 41 -1.03 12.17 9.48
C ILE A 41 -1.53 11.87 8.08
N LEU A 42 -2.38 10.85 7.92
CA LEU A 42 -2.91 10.42 6.63
C LEU A 42 -4.15 11.21 6.20
N LYS A 43 -4.77 12.00 7.10
CA LYS A 43 -5.98 12.80 6.83
C LYS A 43 -7.18 11.95 6.37
N VAL A 44 -7.28 10.73 6.86
CA VAL A 44 -8.37 9.78 6.57
C VAL A 44 -8.86 9.13 7.85
N LYS A 45 -10.07 8.56 7.85
CA LYS A 45 -10.58 7.81 8.99
C LYS A 45 -9.99 6.41 9.08
N THR A 46 -9.81 5.95 10.31
CA THR A 46 -9.32 4.60 10.60
C THR A 46 -10.46 3.65 10.91
N PHE A 47 -10.41 2.45 10.32
CA PHE A 47 -11.39 1.38 10.55
C PHE A 47 -10.65 0.08 10.87
N GLU A 48 -11.08 -0.59 11.95
CA GLU A 48 -10.53 -1.90 12.31
C GLU A 48 -11.12 -2.97 11.41
N LEU A 49 -10.26 -3.84 10.86
CA LEU A 49 -10.64 -4.90 9.94
C LEU A 49 -9.77 -6.13 10.17
N THR A 50 -10.35 -7.30 9.99
CA THR A 50 -9.64 -8.57 9.75
C THR A 50 -9.97 -9.07 8.35
N ILE A 51 -9.14 -9.97 7.84
CA ILE A 51 -9.43 -10.68 6.57
C ILE A 51 -9.19 -12.16 6.81
N GLY A 52 -10.25 -12.98 6.75
CA GLY A 52 -10.22 -14.39 7.14
C GLY A 52 -9.78 -14.57 8.59
N SER A 53 -10.30 -13.75 9.50
CA SER A 53 -9.89 -13.70 10.91
C SER A 53 -8.40 -13.35 11.13
N SER A 54 -7.70 -12.87 10.08
CA SER A 54 -6.29 -12.51 10.14
C SER A 54 -6.08 -11.01 10.32
N THR A 55 -5.06 -10.62 11.08
CA THR A 55 -4.72 -9.22 11.36
C THR A 55 -3.78 -8.59 10.32
N ILE A 56 -3.20 -9.39 9.42
CA ILE A 56 -2.25 -8.93 8.39
C ILE A 56 -2.94 -8.29 7.18
N ILE A 57 -3.89 -7.39 7.44
CA ILE A 57 -4.77 -6.82 6.42
C ILE A 57 -4.02 -6.07 5.32
N GLY A 58 -2.89 -5.45 5.63
CA GLY A 58 -2.07 -4.73 4.65
C GLY A 58 -1.40 -5.64 3.63
N SER A 59 -1.17 -6.91 3.98
CA SER A 59 -0.69 -7.95 3.06
C SER A 59 -1.79 -8.57 2.19
N LEU A 60 -3.05 -8.52 2.66
CA LEU A 60 -4.19 -9.20 2.05
C LEU A 60 -5.12 -8.26 1.26
N LEU A 61 -4.90 -6.94 1.37
CA LEU A 61 -5.72 -5.91 0.76
C LEU A 61 -4.88 -4.92 -0.05
N ALA A 62 -5.30 -4.66 -1.29
CA ALA A 62 -4.84 -3.55 -2.11
C ALA A 62 -6.00 -2.60 -2.40
N ILE A 63 -5.72 -1.31 -2.57
CA ILE A 63 -6.75 -0.27 -2.65
C ILE A 63 -6.27 0.90 -3.51
N ASN A 64 -7.16 1.43 -4.34
CA ASN A 64 -7.09 2.79 -4.88
C ASN A 64 -8.41 3.53 -4.58
N SER A 65 -8.68 4.65 -5.22
CA SER A 65 -9.92 5.41 -4.97
C SER A 65 -11.18 4.74 -5.54
N ASN A 66 -11.05 3.79 -6.47
CA ASN A 66 -12.17 3.17 -7.18
C ASN A 66 -12.52 1.78 -6.65
N ALA A 67 -11.53 1.00 -6.22
CA ALA A 67 -11.74 -0.36 -5.77
C ALA A 67 -10.81 -0.81 -4.63
N ILE A 68 -11.31 -1.78 -3.88
CA ILE A 68 -10.57 -2.63 -2.96
C ILE A 68 -10.44 -4.01 -3.58
N VAL A 69 -9.21 -4.50 -3.67
CA VAL A 69 -8.91 -5.87 -4.07
C VAL A 69 -8.49 -6.64 -2.83
N VAL A 70 -9.19 -7.74 -2.56
CA VAL A 70 -9.00 -8.54 -1.35
C VAL A 70 -8.86 -10.01 -1.68
N THR A 71 -8.14 -10.76 -0.84
CA THR A 71 -7.97 -12.21 -0.99
C THR A 71 -9.31 -12.97 -0.99
N ASP A 72 -9.31 -14.18 -1.54
CA ASP A 72 -10.47 -15.05 -1.76
C ASP A 72 -11.10 -15.70 -0.52
N PHE A 73 -10.47 -15.56 0.65
CA PHE A 73 -10.95 -16.14 1.91
C PHE A 73 -11.50 -15.09 2.90
N ILE A 74 -11.80 -13.88 2.43
CA ILE A 74 -12.50 -12.87 3.24
C ILE A 74 -13.88 -13.38 3.69
N GLU A 75 -14.26 -13.10 4.94
CA GLU A 75 -15.54 -13.49 5.51
C GLU A 75 -16.64 -12.43 5.23
N LYS A 76 -17.91 -12.83 5.33
CA LYS A 76 -19.05 -11.97 4.96
C LYS A 76 -19.12 -10.72 5.83
N GLU A 77 -18.91 -10.90 7.13
CA GLU A 77 -18.94 -9.84 8.14
C GLU A 77 -17.80 -8.83 7.90
N GLU A 78 -16.65 -9.29 7.41
CA GLU A 78 -15.52 -8.44 7.05
C GLU A 78 -15.80 -7.65 5.77
N MET A 79 -16.46 -8.26 4.78
CA MET A 79 -16.92 -7.55 3.57
C MET A 79 -17.94 -6.46 3.91
N GLU A 80 -18.92 -6.74 4.78
CA GLU A 80 -19.92 -5.75 5.23
C GLU A 80 -19.27 -4.51 5.85
N ILE A 81 -18.17 -4.69 6.59
CA ILE A 81 -17.38 -3.56 7.14
C ILE A 81 -16.77 -2.73 6.01
N ILE A 82 -16.22 -3.36 4.96
CA ILE A 82 -15.65 -2.64 3.83
C ILE A 82 -16.74 -1.87 3.08
N GLU A 83 -17.88 -2.51 2.78
CA GLU A 83 -19.01 -1.90 2.06
C GLU A 83 -19.58 -0.67 2.79
N ASP A 84 -19.64 -0.69 4.12
CA ASP A 84 -20.14 0.44 4.91
C ASP A 84 -19.15 1.62 4.95
N LYS A 85 -17.86 1.38 4.71
CA LYS A 85 -16.79 2.37 4.90
C LYS A 85 -16.12 2.86 3.61
N PHE A 86 -16.35 2.20 2.49
CA PHE A 86 -15.72 2.51 1.21
C PHE A 86 -16.74 2.46 0.07
N ASP A 87 -16.92 3.59 -0.61
CA ASP A 87 -17.94 3.76 -1.68
C ASP A 87 -17.54 3.16 -3.05
N GLY A 88 -16.47 2.36 -3.12
CA GLY A 88 -15.97 1.77 -4.37
C GLY A 88 -16.25 0.27 -4.52
N GLU A 89 -15.79 -0.32 -5.63
CA GLU A 89 -16.00 -1.75 -5.89
C GLU A 89 -15.13 -2.63 -4.98
N ILE A 90 -15.68 -3.74 -4.51
CA ILE A 90 -14.91 -4.78 -3.81
C ILE A 90 -14.70 -5.94 -4.78
N PHE A 91 -13.43 -6.28 -5.04
CA PHE A 91 -13.05 -7.37 -5.91
C PHE A 91 -12.33 -8.48 -5.14
N ILE A 92 -12.93 -9.67 -5.17
CA ILE A 92 -12.36 -10.88 -4.57
C ILE A 92 -11.35 -11.51 -5.55
N LEU A 93 -10.09 -11.61 -5.13
CA LEU A 93 -8.97 -12.04 -5.96
C LEU A 93 -8.79 -13.56 -5.92
N GLU A 94 -9.48 -14.28 -6.81
CA GLU A 94 -9.40 -15.74 -6.99
C GLU A 94 -8.19 -16.17 -7.86
N ASP A 95 -7.02 -15.57 -7.64
CA ASP A 95 -5.77 -15.93 -8.33
C ASP A 95 -4.86 -16.73 -7.40
N LYS A 96 -3.94 -17.54 -7.95
CA LYS A 96 -2.90 -18.22 -7.14
C LYS A 96 -2.09 -17.23 -6.30
N PHE A 97 -1.95 -16.00 -6.78
CA PHE A 97 -1.26 -14.91 -6.09
C PHE A 97 -2.27 -13.95 -5.41
N ASN A 98 -3.15 -14.50 -4.57
CA ASN A 98 -4.29 -13.81 -3.93
C ASN A 98 -3.95 -12.88 -2.75
N ALA A 99 -2.72 -12.89 -2.22
CA ALA A 99 -2.29 -11.93 -1.20
C ALA A 99 -2.18 -10.51 -1.82
N ALA A 100 -3.33 -9.86 -2.00
CA ALA A 100 -3.48 -8.68 -2.85
C ALA A 100 -2.51 -7.56 -2.47
N GLY A 101 -2.39 -7.27 -1.17
CA GLY A 101 -1.50 -6.23 -0.66
C GLY A 101 -0.02 -6.50 -0.90
N ASN A 102 0.39 -7.77 -0.96
CA ASN A 102 1.77 -8.15 -1.31
C ASN A 102 2.02 -8.13 -2.82
N ASN A 103 0.98 -8.43 -3.61
CA ASN A 103 1.09 -8.72 -5.04
C ASN A 103 0.65 -7.58 -5.95
N ILE A 104 0.08 -6.50 -5.39
CA ILE A 104 -0.43 -5.35 -6.13
C ILE A 104 0.13 -4.06 -5.52
N LEU A 105 0.81 -3.27 -6.35
CA LEU A 105 1.23 -1.90 -6.07
C LEU A 105 0.39 -0.97 -6.94
N ALA A 106 -0.48 -0.16 -6.34
CA ALA A 106 -1.42 0.67 -7.07
C ALA A 106 -1.49 2.09 -6.53
N ASN A 107 -1.89 3.01 -7.41
CA ASN A 107 -2.37 4.34 -7.08
C ASN A 107 -3.61 4.64 -7.95
N ASP A 108 -4.04 5.91 -8.02
CA ASP A 108 -5.23 6.29 -8.80
C ASP A 108 -4.94 6.41 -10.32
N TYR A 109 -3.72 6.15 -10.78
CA TYR A 109 -3.33 6.26 -12.19
C TYR A 109 -3.00 4.90 -12.83
N GLY A 110 -2.50 3.94 -12.04
CA GLY A 110 -2.07 2.63 -12.52
C GLY A 110 -1.92 1.59 -11.42
N ALA A 111 -1.66 0.35 -11.83
CA ALA A 111 -1.21 -0.71 -10.95
C ALA A 111 -0.14 -1.61 -11.58
N ILE A 112 0.83 -2.00 -10.76
CA ILE A 112 1.82 -3.03 -11.06
C ILE A 112 1.46 -4.26 -10.25
N VAL A 113 1.39 -5.42 -10.91
CA VAL A 113 0.98 -6.69 -10.30
C VAL A 113 2.03 -7.77 -10.45
N HIS A 114 1.90 -8.80 -9.62
CA HIS A 114 2.73 -10.00 -9.66
C HIS A 114 2.86 -10.55 -11.09
N PRO A 115 4.08 -10.85 -11.58
CA PRO A 115 4.33 -11.13 -13.00
C PRO A 115 3.69 -12.43 -13.50
N LEU A 116 3.34 -13.33 -12.59
CA LEU A 116 2.70 -14.62 -12.89
C LEU A 116 1.17 -14.61 -12.68
N MET A 117 0.55 -13.45 -12.39
CA MET A 117 -0.90 -13.34 -12.27
C MET A 117 -1.61 -13.67 -13.60
N GLY A 118 -2.80 -14.25 -13.58
CA GLY A 118 -3.53 -14.62 -14.81
C GLY A 118 -3.92 -13.41 -15.67
N GLU A 119 -3.95 -13.58 -17.00
CA GLU A 119 -4.40 -12.51 -17.92
C GLU A 119 -5.87 -12.12 -17.69
N ASP A 120 -6.73 -13.09 -17.36
CA ASP A 120 -8.13 -12.81 -17.06
C ASP A 120 -8.27 -12.06 -15.73
N THR A 121 -7.41 -12.34 -14.76
CA THR A 121 -7.31 -11.57 -13.51
C THR A 121 -6.92 -10.12 -13.81
N ILE A 122 -5.93 -9.90 -14.69
CA ILE A 122 -5.50 -8.55 -15.08
C ILE A 122 -6.64 -7.75 -15.70
N LYS A 123 -7.37 -8.31 -16.66
CA LYS A 123 -8.51 -7.63 -17.30
C LYS A 123 -9.60 -7.25 -16.29
N LYS A 124 -9.85 -8.11 -15.30
CA LYS A 124 -10.78 -7.81 -14.21
C LYS A 124 -10.26 -6.67 -13.34
N LEU A 125 -8.97 -6.69 -12.98
CA LEU A 125 -8.33 -5.62 -12.21
C LEU A 125 -8.35 -4.27 -12.94
N GLU A 126 -8.05 -4.23 -14.24
CA GLU A 126 -8.13 -3.01 -15.06
C GLU A 126 -9.54 -2.42 -15.03
N LYS A 127 -10.56 -3.28 -15.09
CA LYS A 127 -11.96 -2.85 -15.05
C LYS A 127 -12.36 -2.30 -13.68
N VAL A 128 -12.11 -3.04 -12.60
CA VAL A 128 -12.60 -2.67 -11.26
C VAL A 128 -11.81 -1.49 -10.67
N MET A 129 -10.49 -1.47 -10.87
CA MET A 129 -9.64 -0.38 -10.36
C MET A 129 -9.68 0.87 -11.24
N GLU A 130 -10.26 0.77 -12.44
CA GLU A 130 -10.34 1.82 -13.46
C GLU A 130 -8.98 2.44 -13.83
N VAL A 131 -7.93 1.61 -13.88
CA VAL A 131 -6.56 2.04 -14.19
C VAL A 131 -5.84 1.02 -15.08
N GLU A 132 -4.75 1.44 -15.73
CA GLU A 132 -3.87 0.52 -16.46
C GLU A 132 -3.20 -0.47 -15.49
N VAL A 133 -3.27 -1.77 -15.78
CA VAL A 133 -2.63 -2.80 -14.96
C VAL A 133 -1.55 -3.50 -15.77
N ARG A 134 -0.34 -3.57 -15.22
CA ARG A 134 0.80 -4.25 -15.86
C ARG A 134 1.50 -5.21 -14.91
N LYS A 135 1.94 -6.33 -15.47
CA LYS A 135 2.83 -7.27 -14.81
C LYS A 135 4.21 -6.66 -14.67
N GLY A 136 4.84 -6.84 -13.51
CA GLY A 136 6.19 -6.36 -13.28
C GLY A 136 6.89 -7.03 -12.11
N THR A 137 8.13 -6.67 -11.92
CA THR A 137 8.95 -7.04 -10.76
C THR A 137 9.58 -5.79 -10.17
N ILE A 138 10.00 -5.87 -8.90
CA ILE A 138 10.82 -4.83 -8.28
C ILE A 138 12.08 -5.51 -7.75
N ALA A 139 13.24 -5.10 -8.25
CA ALA A 139 14.53 -5.74 -7.97
C ALA A 139 14.55 -7.24 -8.31
N GLY A 140 13.82 -7.64 -9.36
CA GLY A 140 13.65 -9.05 -9.76
C GLY A 140 12.77 -9.89 -8.84
N LEU A 141 12.12 -9.28 -7.85
CA LEU A 141 11.20 -9.94 -6.94
C LEU A 141 9.75 -9.68 -7.35
N ASN A 142 8.89 -10.66 -7.08
CA ASN A 142 7.54 -10.70 -7.62
C ASN A 142 6.47 -10.01 -6.76
N THR A 143 6.71 -9.86 -5.45
CA THR A 143 5.77 -9.28 -4.48
C THR A 143 5.86 -7.75 -4.48
N VAL A 144 5.46 -7.17 -5.60
CA VAL A 144 5.61 -5.74 -5.89
C VAL A 144 4.99 -4.82 -4.84
N GLY A 145 3.87 -5.22 -4.22
CA GLY A 145 3.22 -4.45 -3.15
C GLY A 145 4.01 -4.39 -1.84
N MET A 146 4.89 -5.37 -1.57
CA MET A 146 5.81 -5.31 -0.43
C MET A 146 7.04 -4.46 -0.71
N LEU A 147 7.43 -4.34 -1.97
CA LEU A 147 8.69 -3.76 -2.42
C LEU A 147 8.56 -2.31 -2.89
N GLY A 148 7.32 -1.83 -3.03
CA GLY A 148 6.99 -0.47 -3.40
C GLY A 148 5.99 0.14 -2.43
N LEU A 149 6.06 1.46 -2.28
CA LEU A 149 5.11 2.29 -1.57
C LEU A 149 4.68 3.40 -2.53
N ALA A 150 3.47 3.27 -3.07
CA ALA A 150 2.94 4.18 -4.08
C ALA A 150 1.95 5.17 -3.50
N THR A 151 2.00 6.39 -4.03
CA THR A 151 0.98 7.44 -3.85
C THR A 151 0.72 8.10 -5.20
N ASN A 152 -0.25 9.01 -5.26
CA ASN A 152 -0.48 9.83 -6.46
C ASN A 152 0.58 10.94 -6.65
N LYS A 153 1.58 11.03 -5.78
CA LYS A 153 2.64 12.05 -5.85
C LYS A 153 4.01 11.49 -6.17
N GLY A 154 4.25 10.22 -5.86
CA GLY A 154 5.55 9.59 -5.97
C GLY A 154 5.51 8.17 -5.42
N VAL A 155 6.55 7.41 -5.77
CA VAL A 155 6.73 6.01 -5.38
C VAL A 155 8.10 5.83 -4.76
N LEU A 156 8.16 5.13 -3.63
CA LEU A 156 9.40 4.64 -3.06
C LEU A 156 9.52 3.14 -3.34
N CYS A 157 10.66 2.70 -3.89
CA CYS A 157 10.92 1.30 -4.21
C CYS A 157 12.19 0.76 -3.55
N HIS A 158 12.31 -0.56 -3.56
CA HIS A 158 13.51 -1.32 -3.21
C HIS A 158 14.79 -0.69 -3.83
N PRO A 159 15.90 -0.58 -3.08
CA PRO A 159 17.12 0.13 -3.50
C PRO A 159 17.88 -0.50 -4.67
N LYS A 160 17.55 -1.74 -5.01
CA LYS A 160 18.13 -2.49 -6.13
C LYS A 160 17.17 -2.67 -7.31
N ILE A 161 16.14 -1.84 -7.42
CA ILE A 161 15.26 -1.83 -8.59
C ILE A 161 16.09 -1.64 -9.86
N LYS A 162 15.73 -2.37 -10.93
CA LYS A 162 16.39 -2.23 -12.23
C LYS A 162 15.82 -1.03 -12.98
N GLU A 163 16.61 -0.50 -13.92
CA GLU A 163 16.21 0.68 -14.69
C GLU A 163 14.96 0.44 -15.54
N GLU A 164 14.83 -0.76 -16.13
CA GLU A 164 13.65 -1.15 -16.89
C GLU A 164 12.40 -1.31 -16.02
N GLU A 165 12.56 -1.82 -14.78
CA GLU A 165 11.47 -1.94 -13.82
C GLU A 165 11.02 -0.55 -13.37
N LYS A 166 11.98 0.34 -13.05
CA LYS A 166 11.71 1.73 -12.68
C LYS A 166 10.90 2.44 -13.78
N LYS A 167 11.35 2.39 -15.03
CA LYS A 167 10.66 3.03 -16.16
C LYS A 167 9.25 2.49 -16.38
N LEU A 168 9.05 1.19 -16.19
CA LEU A 168 7.72 0.60 -16.29
C LEU A 168 6.80 1.16 -15.19
N ILE A 169 7.27 1.20 -13.94
CA ILE A 169 6.48 1.69 -12.80
C ILE A 169 6.17 3.18 -12.97
N GLU A 170 7.14 4.00 -13.36
CA GLU A 170 6.92 5.44 -13.60
C GLU A 170 5.88 5.68 -14.69
N LYS A 171 5.95 4.91 -15.78
CA LYS A 171 4.99 5.01 -16.88
C LYS A 171 3.58 4.61 -16.47
N VAL A 172 3.43 3.50 -15.73
CA VAL A 172 2.13 2.95 -15.37
C VAL A 172 1.49 3.74 -14.23
N LEU A 173 2.25 4.06 -13.20
CA LEU A 173 1.76 4.80 -12.02
C LEU A 173 1.76 6.31 -12.22
N ASP A 174 2.23 6.82 -13.37
CA ASP A 174 2.28 8.25 -13.74
C ASP A 174 2.90 9.17 -12.68
N VAL A 175 3.91 8.68 -11.96
CA VAL A 175 4.63 9.41 -10.91
C VAL A 175 6.09 9.01 -10.85
N GLU A 176 6.94 9.88 -10.30
CA GLU A 176 8.37 9.62 -10.15
C GLU A 176 8.65 8.46 -9.18
N VAL A 177 9.59 7.58 -9.55
CA VAL A 177 10.03 6.47 -8.70
C VAL A 177 11.41 6.78 -8.13
N ASN A 178 11.47 6.80 -6.80
CA ASN A 178 12.69 6.93 -6.03
C ASN A 178 12.97 5.66 -5.23
N ILE A 179 14.19 5.55 -4.71
CA ILE A 179 14.65 4.36 -4.00
C ILE A 179 15.00 4.66 -2.55
N GLY A 180 14.82 3.67 -1.67
CA GLY A 180 15.22 3.80 -0.28
C GLY A 180 14.92 2.57 0.55
N THR A 181 15.07 2.74 1.85
CA THR A 181 14.83 1.70 2.86
C THR A 181 14.00 2.28 4.00
N VAL A 182 13.50 1.39 4.84
CA VAL A 182 12.73 1.69 6.05
C VAL A 182 13.26 0.80 7.17
N ASN A 183 12.93 1.09 8.43
CA ASN A 183 13.27 0.22 9.56
C ASN A 183 14.75 -0.21 9.63
N HIS A 184 15.67 0.73 9.49
CA HIS A 184 17.11 0.50 9.64
C HIS A 184 17.70 -0.42 8.56
N GLY A 185 17.47 -0.05 7.30
CA GLY A 185 18.05 -0.69 6.11
C GLY A 185 17.18 -1.78 5.48
N MET A 186 15.95 -1.97 5.97
CA MET A 186 15.03 -2.97 5.44
C MET A 186 14.46 -2.49 4.08
N PRO A 187 14.56 -3.29 3.01
CA PRO A 187 14.27 -2.82 1.66
C PRO A 187 12.84 -3.08 1.17
N PHE A 188 12.01 -3.81 1.94
CA PHE A 188 10.58 -4.03 1.70
C PHE A 188 9.76 -2.83 2.19
N VAL A 189 9.91 -1.70 1.51
CA VAL A 189 9.32 -0.42 1.92
C VAL A 189 7.80 -0.45 2.08
N GLY A 190 7.08 -1.23 1.25
CA GLY A 190 5.63 -1.41 1.36
C GLY A 190 5.20 -2.20 2.59
N ALA A 191 6.07 -3.04 3.16
CA ALA A 191 5.81 -3.74 4.42
C ALA A 191 6.11 -2.86 5.65
N GLY A 192 7.05 -1.91 5.54
CA GLY A 192 7.50 -1.09 6.67
C GLY A 192 6.79 0.26 6.82
N ALA A 193 5.97 0.66 5.86
CA ALA A 193 5.36 1.97 5.82
C ALA A 193 3.99 1.97 5.13
N VAL A 194 3.17 2.97 5.44
CA VAL A 194 1.88 3.23 4.80
C VAL A 194 1.82 4.71 4.45
N ALA A 195 1.36 5.05 3.25
CA ALA A 195 1.33 6.42 2.77
C ALA A 195 0.10 6.66 1.89
N ASN A 196 -0.28 7.93 1.81
CA ASN A 196 -1.20 8.44 0.82
C ASN A 196 -0.73 9.85 0.38
N ARG A 197 -1.55 10.59 -0.37
CA ARG A 197 -1.16 11.93 -0.86
C ARG A 197 -0.88 12.97 0.23
N HIS A 198 -1.37 12.74 1.45
CA HIS A 198 -1.31 13.69 2.56
C HIS A 198 -0.12 13.47 3.50
N GLY A 199 0.29 12.21 3.67
CA GLY A 199 1.32 11.86 4.63
C GLY A 199 1.73 10.40 4.56
N ALA A 200 2.65 10.04 5.44
CA ALA A 200 3.10 8.67 5.61
C ALA A 200 3.38 8.35 7.09
N ILE A 201 3.16 7.09 7.44
CA ILE A 201 3.56 6.50 8.71
C ILE A 201 4.60 5.42 8.43
N VAL A 202 5.64 5.38 9.25
CA VAL A 202 6.78 4.45 9.08
C VAL A 202 7.05 3.74 10.39
N GLY A 203 7.60 2.53 10.33
CA GLY A 203 7.95 1.79 11.53
C GLY A 203 8.94 2.52 12.44
N SER A 204 8.84 2.25 13.74
CA SER A 204 9.59 2.94 14.79
C SER A 204 11.12 2.82 14.66
N ALA A 205 11.61 1.76 14.03
CA ALA A 205 13.04 1.56 13.74
C ALA A 205 13.59 2.40 12.57
N THR A 206 12.75 3.13 11.83
CA THR A 206 13.18 3.91 10.66
C THR A 206 14.10 5.06 11.05
N THR A 207 15.29 5.15 10.45
CA THR A 207 16.30 6.17 10.79
C THR A 207 15.93 7.56 10.25
N GLY A 208 16.59 8.62 10.74
CA GLY A 208 16.33 9.98 10.26
C GLY A 208 16.67 10.19 8.77
N ILE A 209 17.72 9.51 8.29
CA ILE A 209 18.14 9.56 6.89
C ILE A 209 17.10 8.88 6.00
N GLU A 210 16.59 7.71 6.42
CA GLU A 210 15.50 7.02 5.72
C GLU A 210 14.23 7.86 5.68
N MET A 211 13.86 8.50 6.79
CA MET A 211 12.71 9.42 6.81
C MET A 211 12.85 10.54 5.78
N GLY A 212 14.02 11.18 5.68
CA GLY A 212 14.26 12.21 4.68
C GLY A 212 14.10 11.70 3.24
N ARG A 213 14.58 10.47 2.95
CA ARG A 213 14.38 9.81 1.65
C ARG A 213 12.92 9.49 1.35
N ILE A 214 12.16 9.07 2.35
CA ILE A 214 10.72 8.79 2.21
C ILE A 214 9.95 10.10 1.91
N GLU A 215 10.25 11.19 2.63
CA GLU A 215 9.63 12.49 2.37
C GLU A 215 9.94 13.03 0.97
N GLU A 216 11.19 12.88 0.53
CA GLU A 216 11.65 13.22 -0.81
C GLU A 216 10.93 12.39 -1.87
N ALA A 217 10.91 11.06 -1.74
CA ALA A 217 10.33 10.15 -2.73
C ALA A 217 8.80 10.30 -2.90
N LEU A 218 8.10 10.65 -1.82
CA LEU A 218 6.64 10.76 -1.80
C LEU A 218 6.14 12.22 -1.89
N HIS A 219 7.05 13.17 -2.07
CA HIS A 219 6.78 14.60 -2.18
C HIS A 219 5.95 15.14 -0.99
N LEU A 220 6.27 14.69 0.23
CA LEU A 220 5.54 15.06 1.46
C LEU A 220 6.00 16.40 2.04
N SER A 221 7.14 16.93 1.62
CA SER A 221 7.74 18.15 2.15
C SER A 221 7.29 19.43 1.43
N LYS A 222 6.56 19.32 0.31
CA LYS A 222 6.02 20.46 -0.42
C LYS A 222 4.61 20.77 0.06
N ASN A 223 4.49 21.75 0.93
CA ASN A 223 3.28 22.56 0.99
C ASN A 223 3.15 23.24 -0.38
N GLU A 224 2.28 22.73 -1.24
CA GLU A 224 1.73 23.59 -2.28
C GLU A 224 0.93 24.67 -1.56
N VAL A 225 1.41 25.90 -1.69
CA VAL A 225 0.74 27.13 -1.27
C VAL A 225 -0.38 27.42 -2.26
#